data_AF-A0A959C7I5-F1
#
_entry.id   AF-A0A959C7I5-F1
#
_cell.length_a   1.000
_cell.length_b   1.000
_cell.length_c   1.000
_cell.angle_alpha   90.00
_cell.angle_beta   90.00
_cell.angle_gamma   90.00
#
_symmetry.space_group_name_H-M   'P 1'
#
loop_
_entity.id
_entity.type
_entity.pdbx_description
1 polymer ?
#
loop_
_entity_poly.entity_id
_entity_poly.type
_entity_poly.pdbx_seq_one_letter_code
_entity_poly.pdbx_strand_id
1 'polypeptide(L)'
;EEYNTTQGAVAYGFGFKVDLSYRWSINVELGGRKLFTDYIDDVSGVYADVRDIRAQRGEIGAELADRSLEPKIGLPGRQRGNGKDNDMYAFLMVGMMYYFGDIRCPEFLR
;
A
#
# COMPACT_ATOMS: atom_id res chain seq x y z
N GLU A 1 -10.97 7.90 -17.71
CA GLU A 1 -12.08 8.05 -16.74
C GLU A 1 -11.49 8.45 -15.40
N GLU A 2 -12.27 9.04 -14.50
CA GLU A 2 -11.78 9.37 -13.16
C GLU A 2 -11.93 8.15 -12.23
N TYR A 3 -10.91 7.90 -11.42
CA TYR A 3 -10.92 6.80 -10.45
C TYR A 3 -11.68 7.19 -9.20
N ASN A 4 -12.31 6.20 -8.56
CA ASN A 4 -12.90 6.41 -7.25
C ASN A 4 -11.80 6.55 -6.19
N THR A 5 -11.88 7.59 -5.35
CA THR A 5 -10.92 7.85 -4.27
C THR A 5 -11.13 6.96 -3.05
N THR A 6 -12.26 6.25 -2.99
CA THR A 6 -12.61 5.36 -1.89
C THR A 6 -12.72 3.93 -2.36
N GLN A 7 -12.12 3.00 -1.62
CA GLN A 7 -12.14 1.59 -1.94
C GLN A 7 -12.05 0.68 -0.72
N GLY A 8 -12.78 -0.44 -0.77
CA GLY A 8 -12.68 -1.52 0.21
C GLY A 8 -11.41 -2.38 0.05
N ALA A 9 -10.95 -2.96 1.15
CA ALA A 9 -9.78 -3.84 1.15
C ALA A 9 -10.01 -5.01 2.12
N VAL A 10 -9.41 -6.16 1.81
CA VAL A 10 -9.28 -7.26 2.79
C VAL A 10 -7.98 -7.07 3.54
N ALA A 11 -8.08 -6.78 4.84
CA ALA A 11 -6.93 -6.70 5.74
C ALA A 11 -6.68 -8.06 6.40
N TYR A 12 -5.43 -8.50 6.38
CA TYR A 12 -4.96 -9.72 7.04
C TYR A 12 -3.57 -9.48 7.62
N GLY A 13 -3.19 -10.22 8.65
CA GLY A 13 -1.88 -10.05 9.25
C GLY A 13 -1.61 -11.04 10.36
N PHE A 14 -0.35 -11.12 10.75
CA PHE A 14 0.10 -11.86 11.90
C PHE A 14 1.09 -11.00 12.68
N GLY A 15 1.17 -11.23 13.99
CA GLY A 15 2.09 -10.51 14.83
C GLY A 15 2.49 -11.33 16.05
N PHE A 16 3.65 -11.01 16.58
CA PHE A 16 4.16 -11.58 17.80
C PHE A 16 4.31 -10.47 18.83
N LYS A 17 3.95 -10.80 20.06
CA LYS A 17 4.21 -9.97 21.23
C LYS A 17 5.13 -10.75 22.16
N VAL A 18 6.20 -10.11 22.59
CA VAL A 18 7.15 -10.66 23.54
C VAL A 18 7.21 -9.74 24.75
N ASP A 19 6.94 -10.30 25.92
CA ASP A 19 7.09 -9.61 27.19
C ASP A 19 8.58 -9.67 27.60
N LEU A 20 9.24 -8.52 27.62
CA LEU A 20 10.64 -8.40 28.05
C LEU A 20 10.74 -8.35 29.57
N SER A 21 9.74 -7.77 30.21
CA SER A 21 9.59 -7.63 31.64
C SER A 21 8.11 -7.51 31.97
N TYR A 22 7.78 -7.61 33.24
CA TYR A 22 6.44 -7.37 33.75
C TYR A 22 5.84 -6.02 33.33
N ARG A 23 6.70 -5.01 33.10
CA ARG A 23 6.29 -3.68 32.68
C ARG A 23 6.47 -3.38 31.20
N TRP A 24 7.24 -4.19 30.48
CA TRP A 24 7.64 -3.88 29.10
C TRP A 24 7.34 -5.02 28.16
N SER A 25 6.65 -4.72 27.07
CA SER A 25 6.46 -5.64 25.95
C SER A 25 6.90 -4.98 24.64
N ILE A 26 7.34 -5.80 23.69
CA ILE A 26 7.53 -5.40 22.29
C ILE A 26 6.52 -6.18 21.44
N ASN A 27 5.93 -5.49 20.46
CA ASN A 27 5.07 -6.08 19.44
C ASN A 27 5.67 -5.87 18.05
N VAL A 28 5.66 -6.93 17.24
CA VAL A 28 6.04 -6.89 15.83
C VAL A 28 4.88 -7.47 15.03
N GLU A 29 4.38 -6.71 14.07
CA GLU A 29 3.20 -7.06 13.27
C GLU A 29 3.51 -6.92 11.78
N LEU A 30 3.17 -7.94 11.01
CA LEU A 30 3.16 -7.91 9.56
C LEU A 30 1.70 -7.95 9.09
N GLY A 31 1.26 -6.88 8.43
CA GLY A 31 -0.10 -6.75 7.92
C GLY A 31 -0.11 -6.52 6.42
N GLY A 32 -0.94 -7.25 5.69
CA GLY A 32 -1.23 -7.03 4.27
C GLY A 32 -2.65 -6.50 4.06
N ARG A 33 -2.82 -5.67 3.05
CA ARG A 33 -4.12 -5.23 2.54
C ARG A 33 -4.20 -5.56 1.06
N LYS A 34 -5.08 -6.51 0.73
CA LYS A 34 -5.42 -6.82 -0.66
C LYS A 34 -6.58 -5.94 -1.10
N LEU A 35 -6.41 -5.26 -2.23
CA LEU A 35 -7.39 -4.37 -2.81
C LEU A 35 -8.22 -5.09 -3.88
N PHE A 36 -9.28 -4.41 -4.30
CA PHE A 36 -10.13 -4.83 -5.40
C PHE A 36 -9.93 -3.93 -6.65
N THR A 37 -8.75 -3.30 -6.77
CA THR A 37 -8.35 -2.41 -7.88
C THR A 37 -6.94 -2.76 -8.33
N ASP A 38 -6.58 -2.30 -9.52
CA ASP A 38 -5.25 -2.29 -10.13
C ASP A 38 -4.69 -0.85 -10.28
N TYR A 39 -5.23 0.13 -9.54
CA TYR A 39 -4.88 1.56 -9.68
C TYR A 39 -3.81 2.06 -8.69
N ILE A 40 -3.23 1.23 -7.82
CA ILE A 40 -2.11 1.68 -6.95
C ILE A 40 -0.87 1.96 -7.78
N ASP A 41 -0.53 1.05 -8.70
CA ASP A 41 0.59 1.25 -9.62
C ASP A 41 0.13 1.86 -10.96
N ASP A 42 -1.17 1.83 -11.26
CA ASP A 42 -1.82 2.44 -12.41
C ASP A 42 -1.11 2.07 -13.73
N VAL A 43 -0.85 0.78 -13.94
CA VAL A 43 -0.23 0.28 -15.19
C VAL A 43 -1.06 -0.77 -15.93
N SER A 44 -2.31 -0.97 -15.56
CA SER A 44 -3.18 -1.97 -16.18
C SER A 44 -3.61 -1.64 -17.61
N GLY A 45 -3.66 -0.35 -17.94
CA GLY A 45 -4.07 0.16 -19.25
C GLY A 45 -2.93 0.45 -20.22
N VAL A 46 -3.25 1.33 -21.16
CA VAL A 46 -2.34 1.80 -22.21
C VAL A 46 -1.97 3.27 -22.01
N TYR A 47 -0.85 3.70 -22.56
CA TYR A 47 -0.50 5.12 -22.60
C TYR A 47 -1.54 5.90 -23.43
N ALA A 48 -2.00 7.03 -22.90
CA ALA A 48 -2.86 7.96 -23.64
C ALA A 48 -2.04 8.92 -24.51
N ASP A 49 -2.69 9.64 -25.43
CA ASP A 49 -2.02 10.68 -26.21
C ASP A 49 -1.60 11.84 -25.29
N VAL A 50 -0.30 12.12 -25.26
CA VAL A 50 0.29 13.20 -24.44
C VAL A 50 -0.33 14.56 -24.75
N ARG A 51 -0.80 14.79 -26.00
CA ARG A 51 -1.48 16.03 -26.38
C ARG A 51 -2.83 16.17 -25.69
N ASP A 52 -3.57 15.09 -25.56
CA ASP A 52 -4.86 15.07 -24.87
C ASP A 52 -4.68 15.29 -23.37
N ILE A 53 -3.67 14.63 -22.78
CA ILE A 53 -3.32 14.85 -21.37
C ILE A 53 -2.92 16.31 -21.12
N ARG A 54 -2.08 16.89 -21.99
CA ARG A 54 -1.67 18.29 -21.89
C ARG A 54 -2.87 19.24 -21.97
N ALA A 55 -3.82 18.98 -22.86
CA ALA A 55 -5.03 19.79 -23.00
C ALA A 55 -5.97 19.70 -21.78
N GLN A 56 -6.08 18.52 -21.16
CA GLN A 56 -7.04 18.28 -20.06
C GLN A 56 -6.45 18.49 -18.65
N ARG A 57 -5.16 18.21 -18.47
CA ARG A 57 -4.47 18.17 -17.16
C ARG A 57 -3.23 19.08 -17.11
N GLY A 58 -2.90 19.79 -18.19
CA GLY A 58 -1.77 20.73 -18.27
C GLY A 58 -0.41 20.06 -18.49
N GLU A 59 0.65 20.87 -18.54
CA GLU A 59 2.01 20.40 -18.82
C GLU A 59 2.52 19.41 -17.77
N ILE A 60 2.25 19.68 -16.50
CA ILE A 60 2.65 18.81 -15.38
C ILE A 60 2.00 17.42 -15.53
N GLY A 61 0.72 17.36 -15.93
CA GLY A 61 0.04 16.09 -16.16
C GLY A 61 0.69 15.30 -17.30
N ALA A 62 1.08 15.98 -18.39
CA ALA A 62 1.76 15.36 -19.51
C ALA A 62 3.15 14.81 -19.14
N GLU A 63 3.91 15.54 -18.33
CA GLU A 63 5.23 15.08 -17.84
C GLU A 63 5.11 13.89 -16.86
N LEU A 64 4.09 13.87 -16.01
CA LEU A 64 3.85 12.79 -15.06
C LEU A 64 3.26 11.53 -15.70
N ALA A 65 2.62 11.64 -16.87
CA ALA A 65 2.02 10.52 -17.58
C ALA A 65 3.06 9.50 -18.09
N ASP A 66 4.25 9.95 -18.49
CA ASP A 66 5.36 9.08 -18.87
C ASP A 66 6.68 9.55 -18.22
N ARG A 67 7.01 8.89 -17.11
CA ARG A 67 8.24 9.11 -16.35
C ARG A 67 9.42 8.22 -16.80
N SER A 68 9.32 7.57 -17.96
CA SER A 68 10.44 6.79 -18.51
C SER A 68 11.63 7.67 -18.93
N LEU A 69 12.81 7.04 -18.96
CA LEU A 69 14.04 7.62 -19.48
C LEU A 69 14.02 7.66 -21.01
N GLU A 70 14.90 8.46 -21.62
CA GLU A 70 14.99 8.49 -23.08
C GLU A 70 15.62 7.21 -23.65
N PRO A 71 15.03 6.60 -24.71
CA PRO A 71 13.83 7.06 -25.42
C PRO A 71 12.53 6.80 -24.65
N LYS A 72 11.64 7.80 -24.59
CA LYS A 72 10.30 7.66 -24.00
C LYS A 72 9.57 6.42 -24.52
N ILE A 73 9.03 5.63 -23.60
CA ILE A 73 8.32 4.39 -23.96
C ILE A 73 6.81 4.61 -24.12
N GLY A 74 6.27 5.75 -23.67
CA GLY A 74 4.86 6.10 -23.62
C GLY A 74 4.20 6.41 -24.97
N LEU A 75 4.37 5.53 -25.95
CA LEU A 75 3.67 5.61 -27.22
C LEU A 75 2.17 5.36 -27.00
N PRO A 76 1.27 6.20 -27.56
CA PRO A 76 -0.15 6.02 -27.39
C PRO A 76 -0.61 4.61 -27.79
N GLY A 77 -1.42 3.98 -26.93
CA GLY A 77 -1.91 2.61 -27.14
C GLY A 77 -0.93 1.50 -26.73
N ARG A 78 0.31 1.82 -26.32
CA ARG A 78 1.24 0.82 -25.78
C ARG A 78 0.86 0.44 -24.35
N GLN A 79 0.96 -0.85 -24.02
CA GLN A 79 0.72 -1.37 -22.67
C GLN A 79 1.70 -0.79 -21.65
N ARG A 80 1.19 -0.32 -20.49
CA ARG A 80 2.00 0.26 -19.40
C ARG A 80 2.60 -0.81 -18.48
N GLY A 81 1.86 -1.91 -18.23
CA GLY A 81 2.26 -2.99 -17.32
C GLY A 81 1.29 -4.18 -17.32
N ASN A 82 1.03 -4.76 -16.16
CA ASN A 82 0.10 -5.88 -16.00
C ASN A 82 -1.24 -5.40 -15.44
N GLY A 83 -2.35 -5.75 -16.09
CA GLY A 83 -3.71 -5.44 -15.64
C GLY A 83 -4.53 -6.67 -15.24
N LYS A 84 -3.88 -7.81 -15.00
CA LYS A 84 -4.59 -9.08 -14.72
C LYS A 84 -4.83 -9.32 -13.23
N ASP A 85 -4.08 -8.64 -12.36
CA ASP A 85 -4.07 -8.87 -10.92
C ASP A 85 -4.43 -7.59 -10.19
N ASN A 86 -5.19 -7.71 -9.11
CA ASN A 86 -5.46 -6.58 -8.22
C ASN A 86 -4.27 -6.35 -7.28
N ASP A 87 -4.13 -5.10 -6.86
CA ASP A 87 -3.02 -4.63 -6.05
C ASP A 87 -3.08 -5.09 -4.59
N MET A 88 -1.91 -5.12 -3.97
CA MET A 88 -1.76 -5.29 -2.53
C MET A 88 -0.62 -4.43 -1.99
N TYR A 89 -0.73 -4.05 -0.73
CA TYR A 89 0.35 -3.39 0.00
C TYR A 89 0.47 -3.95 1.41
N ALA A 90 1.66 -3.88 1.98
CA ALA A 90 1.96 -4.47 3.28
C ALA A 90 2.64 -3.45 4.21
N PHE A 91 2.47 -3.68 5.50
CA PHE A 91 3.04 -2.91 6.59
C PHE A 91 3.84 -3.82 7.51
N LEU A 92 5.01 -3.35 7.91
CA LEU A 92 5.74 -3.85 9.06
C LEU A 92 5.61 -2.82 10.18
N MET A 93 5.04 -3.23 11.30
CA MET A 93 4.88 -2.38 12.48
C MET A 93 5.70 -2.95 13.63
N VAL A 94 6.40 -2.07 14.33
CA VAL A 94 7.14 -2.39 15.56
C VAL A 94 6.66 -1.42 16.63
N GLY A 95 6.17 -1.96 17.74
CA GLY A 95 5.66 -1.19 18.86
C GLY A 95 6.33 -1.60 20.18
N MET A 96 6.28 -0.68 21.13
CA MET A 96 6.73 -0.89 22.51
C MET A 96 5.60 -0.48 23.44
N MET A 97 5.34 -1.31 24.45
CA MET A 97 4.25 -1.12 25.40
C MET A 97 4.80 -1.07 26.82
N TYR A 98 4.31 -0.11 27.62
CA TYR A 98 4.63 0.02 29.04
C TYR A 98 3.38 -0.12 29.91
N TYR A 99 3.40 -1.01 30.90
CA TYR A 99 2.28 -1.18 31.83
C TYR A 99 2.46 -0.34 33.09
N PHE A 100 1.47 0.50 33.39
CA PHE A 100 1.46 1.41 34.54
C PHE A 100 1.00 0.75 35.86
N GLY A 101 0.58 -0.53 35.84
CA GLY A 101 -0.01 -1.23 36.99
C GLY A 101 0.60 -2.61 37.27
N ASP A 102 0.13 -3.24 38.36
CA ASP A 102 0.51 -4.58 38.79
C ASP A 102 -0.45 -5.63 38.16
N ILE A 103 0.00 -6.34 37.12
CA ILE A 103 -0.53 -7.62 36.62
C ILE A 103 -0.32 -8.73 37.69
N ARG A 104 -1.26 -8.93 38.61
CA ARG A 104 -1.20 -10.08 39.52
C ARG A 104 -1.44 -11.39 38.75
N CYS A 105 -0.56 -12.38 38.90
CA CYS A 105 -0.78 -13.71 38.33
C CYS A 105 -2.03 -14.35 38.97
N PRO A 106 -2.86 -15.07 38.19
CA PRO A 106 -3.98 -15.82 38.76
C PRO A 106 -3.49 -16.94 39.68
N GLU A 107 -4.19 -17.16 40.79
CA GLU A 107 -3.81 -18.14 41.84
C GLU A 107 -3.74 -19.59 41.35
N PHE A 108 -4.47 -19.95 40.28
CA PHE A 108 -4.56 -21.34 39.78
C PHE A 108 -3.32 -21.82 38.99
N LEU A 109 -2.27 -21.00 38.88
CA LEU A 109 -1.00 -21.33 38.22
C LEU A 109 0.14 -21.63 39.23
N ARG A 110 -0.19 -21.80 40.52
CA ARG A 110 0.74 -22.16 41.60
C ARG A 110 0.52 -23.61 42.05
#